data_AF-A0A948C9Q5-F1
#
_entry.id   AF-A0A948C9Q5-F1
#
_cell.length_a   1.000
_cell.length_b   1.000
_cell.length_c   1.000
_cell.angle_alpha   90.00
_cell.angle_beta   90.00
_cell.angle_gamma   90.00
#
_symmetry.space_group_name_H-M   'P 1'
#
loop_
_entity.id
_entity.type
_entity.pdbx_description
1 polymer ?
#
loop_
_entity_poly.entity_id
_entity_poly.type
_entity_poly.pdbx_seq_one_letter_code
_entity_poly.pdbx_strand_id
1 'polypeptide(L)'
;GKINNSLSQTSQNFTIPQNITPSLNYKVELACSPTAVYYSDLFTIEAPDANDNIVTNTPDLDVVNLKVPDKATLGSDVLVKATIKDLSLSNSPDSSYFYYSITTSIIDAENNYTVVNDERKYHGENYEFNIPASKFRLGENTIIVQVDDLSDNEEELENNSLSKTININRIALKKLPYRDGVLLISKITKRVYLIENKMKRYINTLTEFKKYRKNKVYRVNDTILNLYPEQFQNRNGVLFIDEDTNQTYLIKNKTKDYIDTLEELKKYKKNKIYRVNDAVLNLYSDINN
;
A
#
# COMPACT_ATOMS: atom_id res chain seq x y z
N GLY A 1 -11.88 27.23 -19.88
CA GLY A 1 -10.88 26.37 -19.22
C GLY A 1 -11.03 26.56 -17.73
N LYS A 2 -11.16 25.48 -16.96
CA LYS A 2 -11.14 25.55 -15.50
C LYS A 2 -9.68 25.63 -15.05
N ILE A 3 -9.30 26.71 -14.37
CA ILE A 3 -8.01 26.83 -13.70
C ILE A 3 -8.21 26.29 -12.28
N ASN A 4 -7.58 25.16 -11.98
CA ASN A 4 -7.47 24.65 -10.62
C ASN A 4 -6.28 25.35 -9.96
N ASN A 5 -6.53 26.25 -9.00
CA ASN A 5 -5.48 26.73 -8.10
C ASN A 5 -5.38 25.75 -6.93
N SER A 6 -4.35 24.91 -6.94
CA SER A 6 -3.89 24.23 -5.73
C SER A 6 -3.03 25.21 -4.94
N LEU A 7 -3.55 25.72 -3.83
CA LEU A 7 -2.72 26.41 -2.83
C LEU A 7 -1.87 25.36 -2.11
N SER A 8 -0.58 25.32 -2.40
CA SER A 8 0.38 24.59 -1.60
C SER A 8 0.62 25.36 -0.30
N GLN A 9 0.21 24.80 0.84
CA GLN A 9 0.65 25.30 2.14
C GLN A 9 2.12 24.90 2.32
N THR A 10 3.02 25.88 2.30
CA THR A 10 4.39 25.71 2.76
C THR A 10 4.45 26.12 4.23
N SER A 11 4.75 25.16 5.11
CA SER A 11 5.16 25.46 6.49
C SER A 11 6.56 26.07 6.46
N GLN A 12 6.74 27.26 7.03
CA GLN A 12 8.05 27.82 7.32
C GLN A 12 8.27 27.81 8.83
N ASN A 13 9.40 27.23 9.25
CA ASN A 13 9.85 27.29 10.63
C ASN A 13 10.55 28.63 10.84
N PHE A 14 10.15 29.38 11.86
CA PHE A 14 10.82 30.61 12.28
C PHE A 14 11.62 30.32 13.55
N THR A 15 12.93 30.56 13.50
CA THR A 15 13.79 30.48 14.68
C THR A 15 13.72 31.80 15.45
N ILE A 16 13.22 31.75 16.67
CA ILE A 16 13.20 32.90 17.57
C ILE A 16 14.58 32.98 18.26
N PRO A 17 15.28 34.13 18.23
CA PRO A 17 16.60 34.27 18.86
C PRO A 17 16.52 34.11 20.39
N GLN A 18 17.47 33.40 20.99
CA GLN A 18 17.43 32.97 22.40
C GLN A 18 17.59 34.09 23.46
N ASN A 19 17.75 35.35 23.06
CA ASN A 19 18.01 36.47 23.96
C ASN A 19 16.91 37.53 23.88
N ILE A 20 15.66 37.16 24.21
CA ILE A 20 14.56 38.13 24.24
C ILE A 20 14.00 38.31 25.63
N THR A 21 13.75 39.56 25.97
CA THR A 21 13.18 39.98 27.24
C THR A 21 11.73 39.48 27.33
N PRO A 22 11.35 38.77 28.40
CA PRO A 22 9.96 38.36 28.60
C PRO A 22 9.08 39.61 28.69
N SER A 23 7.99 39.63 27.90
CA SER A 23 6.89 40.64 27.82
C SER A 23 6.77 41.54 26.58
N LEU A 24 7.49 41.31 25.48
CA LEU A 24 7.20 42.02 24.21
C LEU A 24 6.11 41.34 23.38
N ASN A 25 5.15 42.14 22.90
CA ASN A 25 4.22 41.74 21.84
C ASN A 25 4.98 41.71 20.50
N TYR A 26 5.01 40.56 19.82
CA TYR A 26 5.60 40.44 18.50
C TYR A 26 4.52 40.54 17.42
N LYS A 27 4.79 41.37 16.41
CA LYS A 27 3.98 41.42 15.21
C LYS A 27 4.70 40.61 14.13
N VAL A 28 4.11 39.48 13.73
CA VAL A 28 4.63 38.68 12.62
C VAL A 28 3.99 39.21 11.33
N GLU A 29 4.81 39.81 10.47
CA GLU A 29 4.38 40.26 9.14
C GLU A 29 4.81 39.23 8.09
N LEU A 30 3.83 38.54 7.51
CA LEU A 30 4.07 37.58 6.43
C LEU A 30 3.91 38.29 5.07
N ALA A 31 5.03 38.54 4.40
CA ALA A 31 5.03 39.06 3.03
C ALA A 31 4.92 37.89 2.04
N CYS A 32 3.70 37.58 1.59
CA CYS A 32 3.47 36.49 0.63
C CYS A 32 3.55 36.95 -0.86
N SER A 33 3.72 38.25 -1.12
CA SER A 33 3.85 38.84 -2.45
C SER A 33 4.33 40.31 -2.33
N PRO A 34 5.04 40.88 -3.33
CA PRO A 34 5.43 42.29 -3.32
C PRO A 34 4.26 43.29 -3.32
N THR A 35 3.01 42.85 -3.47
CA THR A 35 1.83 43.74 -3.58
C THR A 35 0.73 43.53 -2.54
N ALA A 36 0.88 42.58 -1.60
CA ALA A 36 -0.13 42.36 -0.56
C ALA A 36 0.51 42.03 0.80
N VAL A 37 0.19 42.85 1.80
CA VAL A 37 0.52 42.60 3.21
C VAL A 37 -0.76 42.18 3.92
N TYR A 38 -0.76 40.98 4.50
CA TYR A 38 -1.84 40.52 5.38
C TYR A 38 -1.40 40.74 6.83
N TYR A 39 -2.23 41.43 7.61
CA TYR A 39 -2.03 41.55 9.05
C TYR A 39 -2.74 40.38 9.74
N SER A 40 -2.00 39.63 10.55
CA SER A 40 -2.59 38.68 11.51
C SER A 40 -2.79 39.37 12.86
N ASP A 41 -3.75 38.88 13.65
CA ASP A 41 -4.02 39.38 15.00
C ASP A 41 -2.77 39.25 15.89
N LEU A 42 -2.63 40.16 16.85
CA LEU A 42 -1.55 40.11 17.84
C LEU A 42 -1.74 38.87 18.73
N PHE A 43 -0.78 37.94 18.69
CA PHE A 43 -0.70 36.84 19.65
C PHE A 43 0.39 37.17 20.68
N THR A 44 0.04 37.14 21.95
CA THR A 44 1.02 37.24 23.04
C THR A 44 1.62 35.86 23.26
N ILE A 45 2.90 35.71 22.95
CA ILE A 45 3.68 34.53 23.36
C ILE A 45 4.25 34.89 24.72
N GLU A 46 3.66 34.36 25.79
CA GLU A 46 4.30 34.43 27.11
C GLU A 46 5.57 33.59 27.03
N ALA A 47 6.71 34.22 27.25
CA ALA A 47 7.97 33.50 27.37
C ALA A 47 7.83 32.55 28.57
N PRO A 48 8.15 31.25 28.42
CA PRO A 48 8.12 30.34 29.55
C PRO A 48 9.03 30.89 30.64
N ASP A 49 8.57 30.90 31.88
CA ASP A 49 9.38 31.35 33.01
C ASP A 49 10.69 30.56 33.00
N ALA A 50 11.83 31.23 33.15
CA ALA A 50 13.17 30.61 33.06
C ALA A 50 13.44 29.54 34.14
N ASN A 51 12.46 29.24 35.00
CA ASN A 51 12.49 28.21 36.03
C ASN A 51 11.48 27.08 35.80
N ASP A 52 10.68 27.12 34.73
CA ASP A 52 9.88 25.96 34.34
C ASP A 52 10.81 24.93 33.70
N ASN A 53 11.24 23.97 34.52
CA ASN A 53 11.73 22.70 34.03
C ASN A 53 10.58 22.04 33.25
N ILE A 54 10.51 22.31 31.95
CA ILE A 54 9.67 21.57 31.01
C ILE A 54 10.24 20.15 31.00
N VAL A 55 9.70 19.29 31.86
CA VAL A 55 9.95 17.87 31.79
C VAL A 55 9.23 17.37 30.54
N THR A 56 9.97 17.24 29.44
CA THR A 56 9.49 16.56 28.24
C THR A 56 9.50 15.08 28.55
N ASN A 57 8.43 14.58 29.17
CA ASN A 57 8.23 13.14 29.27
C ASN A 57 8.08 12.61 27.84
N THR A 58 9.06 11.86 27.36
CA THR A 58 8.95 11.06 26.14
C THR A 58 7.91 9.96 26.39
N PRO A 59 6.88 9.84 25.54
CA PRO A 59 5.87 8.83 25.73
C PRO A 59 6.49 7.44 25.50
N ASP A 60 6.24 6.52 26.43
CA ASP A 60 6.62 5.12 26.29
C ASP A 60 5.51 4.38 25.55
N LEU A 61 5.58 4.35 24.21
CA LEU A 61 4.50 3.83 23.37
C LEU A 61 4.69 2.34 23.08
N ASP A 62 3.64 1.54 23.29
CA ASP A 62 3.62 0.12 22.98
C ASP A 62 2.44 -0.27 22.08
N VAL A 63 2.70 -1.22 21.17
CA VAL A 63 1.67 -1.84 20.35
C VAL A 63 1.07 -2.99 21.15
N VAL A 64 -0.22 -2.92 21.46
CA VAL A 64 -0.92 -3.99 22.16
C VAL A 64 -2.07 -4.55 21.35
N ASN A 65 -2.44 -5.81 21.62
CA ASN A 65 -3.63 -6.46 21.07
C ASN A 65 -3.68 -6.49 19.53
N LEU A 66 -2.56 -6.84 18.89
CA LEU A 66 -2.50 -7.04 17.43
C LEU A 66 -3.43 -8.19 17.00
N LYS A 67 -4.44 -7.85 16.20
CA LYS A 67 -5.42 -8.77 15.62
C LYS A 67 -5.25 -8.85 14.11
N VAL A 68 -4.81 -10.03 13.68
CA VAL A 68 -4.71 -10.44 12.28
C VAL A 68 -5.36 -11.82 12.15
N PRO A 69 -6.09 -12.12 11.07
CA PRO A 69 -6.55 -13.48 10.78
C PRO A 69 -5.37 -14.45 10.68
N ASP A 70 -5.53 -15.68 11.20
CA ASP A 70 -4.44 -16.67 11.12
C ASP A 70 -4.26 -17.25 9.70
N LYS A 71 -5.28 -17.09 8.85
CA LYS A 71 -5.30 -17.54 7.46
C LYS A 71 -6.00 -16.52 6.58
N ALA A 72 -5.48 -16.33 5.38
CA ALA A 72 -6.20 -15.66 4.29
C ALA A 72 -6.00 -16.39 2.97
N THR A 73 -6.78 -15.97 1.98
CA THR A 73 -6.77 -16.54 0.65
C THR A 73 -6.00 -15.61 -0.28
N LEU A 74 -5.11 -16.16 -1.12
CA LEU A 74 -4.41 -15.36 -2.13
C LEU A 74 -5.40 -14.52 -2.96
N GLY A 75 -5.15 -13.22 -3.07
CA GLY A 75 -6.05 -12.28 -3.76
C GLY A 75 -7.12 -11.65 -2.87
N SER A 76 -7.12 -11.90 -1.56
CA SER A 76 -7.97 -11.21 -0.58
C SER A 76 -7.17 -10.20 0.23
N ASP A 77 -7.77 -9.04 0.50
CA ASP A 77 -7.19 -8.07 1.41
C ASP A 77 -7.25 -8.60 2.86
N VAL A 78 -6.36 -8.11 3.71
CA VAL A 78 -6.27 -8.51 5.12
C VAL A 78 -6.41 -7.29 6.02
N LEU A 79 -7.43 -7.32 6.88
CA LEU A 79 -7.66 -6.30 7.89
C LEU A 79 -6.77 -6.54 9.11
N VAL A 80 -5.93 -5.56 9.41
CA VAL A 80 -5.08 -5.50 10.60
C VAL A 80 -5.72 -4.53 11.58
N LYS A 81 -5.83 -4.94 12.85
CA LYS A 81 -6.23 -4.06 13.95
C LYS A 81 -5.21 -4.13 15.08
N ALA A 82 -4.85 -3.00 15.65
CA ALA A 82 -4.00 -2.93 16.83
C ALA A 82 -4.49 -1.79 17.75
N THR A 83 -4.06 -1.81 19.00
CA THR A 83 -4.29 -0.71 19.96
C THR A 83 -2.94 -0.18 20.36
N ILE A 84 -2.72 1.13 20.28
CA ILE A 84 -1.48 1.75 20.76
C ILE A 84 -1.73 2.27 22.18
N LYS A 85 -0.83 1.94 23.10
CA LYS A 85 -0.89 2.41 24.49
C LYS A 85 0.34 3.21 24.83
N ASP A 86 0.14 4.24 25.62
CA ASP A 86 1.22 4.95 26.29
C ASP A 86 1.37 4.38 27.71
N LEU A 87 2.52 3.78 27.97
CA LEU A 87 2.89 3.15 29.24
C LEU A 87 3.39 4.18 30.26
N SER A 88 3.78 5.39 29.81
CA SER A 88 4.27 6.46 30.68
C SER A 88 3.15 7.15 31.46
N LEU A 89 1.91 7.09 30.97
CA LEU A 89 0.74 7.71 31.60
C LEU A 89 0.18 6.82 32.72
N SER A 90 0.80 6.88 33.90
CA SER A 90 0.14 6.47 35.13
C SER A 90 -0.94 7.51 35.51
N ASN A 91 -2.12 7.40 34.93
CA ASN A 91 -3.36 8.10 35.33
C ASN A 91 -3.45 9.63 35.16
N SER A 92 -2.57 10.30 34.42
CA SER A 92 -2.76 11.73 34.14
C SER A 92 -3.70 11.94 32.94
N PRO A 93 -4.88 12.59 33.11
CA PRO A 93 -5.80 12.87 32.01
C PRO A 93 -5.33 14.02 31.12
N ASP A 94 -4.25 14.72 31.48
CA ASP A 94 -3.69 15.82 30.68
C ASP A 94 -2.77 15.25 29.59
N SER A 95 -3.39 14.74 28.53
CA SER A 95 -2.72 14.22 27.34
C SER A 95 -2.02 15.35 26.59
N SER A 96 -0.71 15.48 26.76
CA SER A 96 0.13 16.24 25.84
C SER A 96 0.04 15.60 24.45
N TYR A 97 -0.12 16.42 23.42
CA TYR A 97 -0.19 15.94 22.04
C TYR A 97 1.19 15.50 21.57
N PHE A 98 1.46 14.20 21.59
CA PHE A 98 2.64 13.62 20.95
C PHE A 98 2.28 13.07 19.57
N TYR A 99 3.23 13.16 18.65
CA TYR A 99 3.15 12.58 17.32
C TYR A 99 3.96 11.29 17.31
N TYR A 100 3.39 10.22 16.78
CA TYR A 100 4.11 8.97 16.54
C TYR A 100 3.82 8.48 15.12
N SER A 101 4.76 7.74 14.53
CA SER A 101 4.55 7.00 13.29
C SER A 101 4.17 5.56 13.60
N ILE A 102 3.18 5.04 12.89
CA ILE A 102 2.82 3.62 12.88
C ILE A 102 3.24 3.04 11.53
N THR A 103 4.18 2.12 11.57
CA THR A 103 4.63 1.38 10.39
C THR A 103 4.01 0.00 10.39
N THR A 104 3.37 -0.39 9.28
CA THR A 104 2.97 -1.79 9.04
C THR A 104 3.80 -2.37 7.92
N SER A 105 4.38 -3.53 8.19
CA SER A 105 5.29 -4.23 7.28
C SER A 105 4.93 -5.70 7.15
N ILE A 106 5.39 -6.32 6.07
CA ILE A 106 5.26 -7.75 5.81
C ILE A 106 6.64 -8.34 5.56
N ILE A 107 6.90 -9.48 6.18
CA ILE A 107 7.99 -10.39 5.83
C ILE A 107 7.38 -11.65 5.24
N ASP A 108 7.69 -11.97 3.98
CA ASP A 108 7.20 -13.20 3.36
C ASP A 108 8.06 -14.44 3.72
N ALA A 109 7.67 -15.62 3.22
CA ALA A 109 8.39 -16.87 3.45
C ALA A 109 9.82 -16.90 2.86
N GLU A 110 10.17 -15.95 2.00
CA GLU A 110 11.49 -15.78 1.42
C GLU A 110 12.31 -14.70 2.14
N ASN A 111 11.81 -14.21 3.29
CA ASN A 111 12.36 -13.11 4.07
C ASN A 111 12.40 -11.75 3.34
N ASN A 112 11.56 -11.53 2.33
CA ASN A 112 11.46 -10.21 1.71
C ASN A 112 10.64 -9.27 2.61
N TYR A 113 11.22 -8.13 2.97
CA TYR A 113 10.59 -7.10 3.79
C TYR A 113 9.91 -6.04 2.92
N THR A 114 8.63 -5.75 3.19
CA THR A 114 7.87 -4.71 2.49
C THR A 114 7.10 -3.84 3.47
N VAL A 115 7.34 -2.53 3.46
CA VAL A 115 6.48 -1.55 4.16
C VAL A 115 5.21 -1.37 3.35
N VAL A 116 4.06 -1.59 3.99
CA VAL A 116 2.74 -1.48 3.35
C VAL A 116 1.96 -0.25 3.83
N ASN A 117 2.32 0.30 4.99
CA ASN A 117 1.76 1.53 5.51
C ASN A 117 2.77 2.25 6.41
N ASP A 118 2.77 3.58 6.33
CA ASP A 118 3.47 4.47 7.23
C ASP A 118 2.56 5.68 7.45
N GLU A 119 1.96 5.76 8.64
CA GLU A 119 1.00 6.81 9.01
C GLU A 119 1.46 7.52 10.28
N ARG A 120 1.34 8.85 10.28
CA ARG A 120 1.48 9.65 11.50
C ARG A 120 0.15 9.77 12.20
N LYS A 121 0.09 9.40 13.49
CA LYS A 121 -1.14 9.41 14.28
C LYS A 121 -1.00 10.21 15.57
N TYR A 122 -2.16 10.53 16.13
CA TYR A 122 -2.32 11.16 17.44
C TYR A 122 -2.69 10.10 18.50
N HIS A 123 -2.45 10.45 19.76
CA HIS A 123 -2.49 9.56 20.92
C HIS A 123 -3.79 8.72 21.08
N GLY A 124 -3.63 7.49 21.57
CA GLY A 124 -4.72 6.67 22.15
C GLY A 124 -5.68 6.01 21.17
N GLU A 125 -5.33 5.91 19.89
CA GLU A 125 -6.25 5.42 18.86
C GLU A 125 -6.18 3.91 18.64
N ASN A 126 -7.33 3.34 18.27
CA ASN A 126 -7.34 2.05 17.61
C ASN A 126 -6.74 2.21 16.21
N TYR A 127 -5.71 1.43 15.91
CA TYR A 127 -5.15 1.33 14.57
C TYR A 127 -5.92 0.29 13.76
N GLU A 128 -6.36 0.67 12.56
CA GLU A 128 -7.03 -0.23 11.62
C GLU A 128 -6.54 0.06 10.21
N PHE A 129 -6.00 -0.97 9.55
CA PHE A 129 -5.45 -0.86 8.20
C PHE A 129 -5.79 -2.10 7.38
N ASN A 130 -6.19 -1.91 6.13
CA ASN A 130 -6.50 -3.00 5.21
C ASN A 130 -5.33 -3.19 4.25
N ILE A 131 -4.54 -4.24 4.47
CA ILE A 131 -3.41 -4.58 3.61
C ILE A 131 -3.96 -5.12 2.28
N PRO A 132 -3.60 -4.50 1.13
CA PRO A 132 -4.03 -4.98 -0.18
C PRO A 132 -3.54 -6.40 -0.46
N ALA A 133 -4.39 -7.20 -1.09
CA ALA A 133 -4.09 -8.58 -1.46
C ALA A 133 -2.79 -8.78 -2.26
N SER A 134 -2.41 -7.77 -3.05
CA SER A 134 -1.20 -7.80 -3.89
C SER A 134 0.09 -7.82 -3.09
N LYS A 135 0.06 -7.53 -1.79
CA LYS A 135 1.23 -7.52 -0.90
C LYS A 135 1.53 -8.88 -0.28
N PHE A 136 0.68 -9.89 -0.50
CA PHE A 136 0.85 -11.21 0.08
C PHE A 136 1.41 -12.20 -0.94
N ARG A 137 2.43 -12.96 -0.52
CA ARG A 137 2.88 -14.15 -1.24
C ARG A 137 2.18 -15.39 -0.73
N LEU A 138 2.21 -16.46 -1.51
CA LEU A 138 1.72 -17.76 -1.05
C LEU A 138 2.60 -18.32 0.06
N GLY A 139 1.98 -18.92 1.06
CA GLY A 139 2.66 -19.49 2.22
C GLY A 139 2.57 -18.58 3.43
N GLU A 140 3.59 -18.67 4.29
CA GLU A 140 3.64 -17.89 5.53
C GLU A 140 4.08 -16.46 5.23
N ASN A 141 3.38 -15.50 5.84
CA ASN A 141 3.73 -14.10 5.82
C ASN A 141 3.64 -13.60 7.27
N THR A 142 4.58 -12.79 7.72
CA THR A 142 4.59 -12.20 9.06
C THR A 142 4.26 -10.72 8.92
N ILE A 143 3.16 -10.30 9.51
CA ILE A 143 2.77 -8.90 9.60
C ILE A 143 3.39 -8.32 10.87
N ILE A 144 4.07 -7.20 10.73
CA ILE A 144 4.68 -6.46 11.83
C ILE A 144 4.00 -5.09 11.91
N VAL A 145 3.57 -4.70 13.10
CA VAL A 145 3.14 -3.34 13.41
C VAL A 145 4.12 -2.78 14.41
N GLN A 146 4.70 -1.64 14.07
CA GLN A 146 5.70 -0.93 14.86
C GLN A 146 5.23 0.50 15.11
N VAL A 147 5.54 1.03 16.28
CA VAL A 147 5.34 2.43 16.63
C VAL A 147 6.70 3.05 16.91
N ASP A 148 6.95 4.19 16.27
CA ASP A 148 8.14 4.99 16.50
C ASP A 148 7.71 6.37 17.01
N ASP A 149 8.39 6.86 18.05
CA ASP A 149 8.26 8.25 18.47
C ASP A 149 8.94 9.17 17.46
N LEU A 150 8.31 10.32 17.21
CA LEU A 150 8.83 11.35 16.32
C LEU A 150 9.42 12.52 17.12
N SER A 151 9.59 12.39 18.43
CA SER A 151 10.31 13.40 19.21
C SER A 151 11.76 13.49 18.73
N ASP A 152 12.26 14.71 18.51
CA ASP A 152 13.62 14.98 18.03
C ASP A 152 14.71 14.63 19.08
N ASN A 153 14.34 13.94 20.16
CA ASN A 153 15.26 13.56 21.22
C ASN A 153 15.94 12.25 20.80
N GLU A 154 17.26 12.30 20.62
CA GLU A 154 18.13 11.17 20.20
C GLU A 154 18.17 9.99 21.20
N GLU A 155 17.26 9.89 22.16
CA GLU A 155 17.14 8.69 22.98
C GLU A 155 16.55 7.56 22.13
N GLU A 156 17.36 6.54 21.86
CA GLU A 156 16.96 5.31 21.21
C GLU A 156 15.83 4.66 22.03
N LEU A 157 14.58 4.88 21.62
CA LEU A 157 13.45 4.14 22.16
C LEU A 157 13.60 2.65 21.81
N GLU A 158 13.22 1.80 22.76
CA GLU A 158 13.02 0.39 22.49
C GLU A 158 11.93 0.29 21.40
N ASN A 159 12.29 -0.23 20.22
CA ASN A 159 11.37 -0.41 19.11
C ASN A 159 10.24 -1.36 19.51
N ASN A 160 9.15 -0.81 20.00
CA ASN A 160 7.99 -1.56 20.44
C ASN A 160 7.21 -2.02 19.22
N SER A 161 7.37 -3.32 18.91
CA SER A 161 6.75 -3.95 17.76
C SER A 161 6.05 -5.24 18.17
N LEU A 162 4.88 -5.47 17.56
CA LEU A 162 4.21 -6.76 17.61
C LEU A 162 4.17 -7.36 16.21
N SER A 163 4.37 -8.67 16.16
CA SER A 163 4.27 -9.44 14.92
C SER A 163 3.25 -10.55 15.03
N LYS A 164 2.60 -10.85 13.90
CA LYS A 164 1.70 -12.00 13.78
C LYS A 164 1.83 -12.65 12.41
N THR A 165 2.04 -13.96 12.41
CA THR A 165 2.10 -14.77 11.19
C THR A 165 0.71 -15.10 10.68
N ILE A 166 0.52 -14.96 9.37
CA ILE A 166 -0.65 -15.36 8.61
C ILE A 166 -0.25 -16.34 7.52
N ASN A 167 -1.02 -17.41 7.34
CA ASN A 167 -0.80 -18.36 6.25
C ASN A 167 -1.73 -18.04 5.07
N ILE A 168 -1.13 -17.58 3.97
CA ILE A 168 -1.80 -17.26 2.72
C ILE A 168 -1.85 -18.50 1.86
N ASN A 169 -3.00 -19.12 1.86
CA ASN A 169 -3.22 -20.32 1.07
C ASN A 169 -3.67 -19.92 -0.34
N ARG A 170 -3.27 -20.69 -1.35
CA ARG A 170 -4.08 -20.73 -2.58
C ARG A 170 -5.47 -21.12 -2.12
N ILE A 171 -6.52 -20.53 -2.69
CA ILE A 171 -7.88 -21.09 -2.59
C ILE A 171 -7.68 -22.60 -2.70
N ALA A 172 -8.06 -23.36 -1.67
CA ALA A 172 -8.11 -24.79 -1.82
C ALA A 172 -9.00 -25.00 -3.04
N LEU A 173 -8.41 -25.35 -4.19
CA LEU A 173 -9.07 -25.48 -5.50
C LEU A 173 -10.29 -26.42 -5.44
N LYS A 174 -10.47 -27.07 -4.30
CA LYS A 174 -11.58 -27.89 -3.85
C LYS A 174 -12.98 -27.30 -3.98
N LYS A 175 -13.19 -26.04 -4.40
CA LYS A 175 -14.46 -25.64 -5.07
C LYS A 175 -14.39 -24.28 -5.75
N LEU A 176 -13.65 -24.18 -6.87
CA LEU A 176 -14.00 -23.15 -7.84
C LEU A 176 -15.46 -23.39 -8.27
N PRO A 177 -16.34 -22.36 -8.21
CA PRO A 177 -17.79 -22.53 -8.38
C PRO A 177 -18.17 -23.05 -9.77
N TYR A 178 -17.25 -22.95 -10.73
CA TYR A 178 -17.43 -23.40 -12.08
C TYR A 178 -16.26 -24.28 -12.52
N ARG A 179 -16.61 -25.31 -13.28
CA ARG A 179 -15.68 -26.23 -13.91
C ARG A 179 -15.13 -25.66 -15.22
N ASP A 180 -14.09 -26.30 -15.74
CA ASP A 180 -13.54 -25.94 -17.03
C ASP A 180 -14.56 -26.18 -18.16
N GLY A 181 -14.41 -25.42 -19.24
CA GLY A 181 -15.33 -25.39 -20.37
C GLY A 181 -16.57 -24.52 -20.16
N VAL A 182 -16.77 -23.84 -19.02
CA VAL A 182 -17.88 -22.87 -18.91
C VAL A 182 -17.49 -21.49 -19.44
N LEU A 183 -18.48 -20.73 -19.88
CA LEU A 183 -18.34 -19.33 -20.21
C LEU A 183 -18.88 -18.47 -19.05
N LEU A 184 -18.09 -17.53 -18.57
CA LEU A 184 -18.48 -16.55 -17.57
C LEU A 184 -18.61 -15.16 -18.22
N ILE A 185 -19.72 -14.48 -17.96
CA ILE A 185 -19.94 -13.10 -18.40
C ILE A 185 -19.90 -12.21 -17.17
N SER A 186 -18.96 -11.25 -17.15
CA SER A 186 -18.90 -10.22 -16.11
C SER A 186 -20.17 -9.37 -16.15
N LYS A 187 -20.86 -9.24 -15.00
CA LYS A 187 -22.04 -8.39 -14.89
C LYS A 187 -21.72 -6.91 -15.08
N ILE A 188 -20.51 -6.48 -14.74
CA ILE A 188 -20.07 -5.08 -14.83
C ILE A 188 -19.60 -4.79 -16.25
N THR A 189 -18.50 -5.44 -16.68
CA THR A 189 -17.84 -5.13 -17.95
C THR A 189 -18.51 -5.75 -19.17
N LYS A 190 -19.42 -6.70 -18.97
CA LYS A 190 -20.06 -7.52 -20.02
C LYS A 190 -19.08 -8.33 -20.87
N ARG A 191 -17.80 -8.43 -20.46
CA ARG A 191 -16.79 -9.26 -21.12
C ARG A 191 -17.08 -10.75 -20.88
N VAL A 192 -16.79 -11.57 -21.89
CA VAL A 192 -16.97 -13.02 -21.86
C VAL A 192 -15.62 -13.70 -21.65
N TYR A 193 -15.57 -14.61 -20.70
CA TYR A 193 -14.38 -15.38 -20.37
C TYR A 193 -14.69 -16.87 -20.48
N LEU A 194 -13.76 -17.64 -21.02
CA LEU A 194 -13.80 -19.10 -20.97
C LEU A 194 -12.96 -19.58 -19.79
N ILE A 195 -13.49 -20.54 -19.03
CA ILE A 195 -12.72 -21.18 -17.96
C ILE A 195 -12.01 -22.40 -18.53
N GLU A 196 -10.68 -22.41 -18.52
CA GLU A 196 -9.84 -23.51 -19.01
C GLU A 196 -8.68 -23.71 -18.03
N ASN A 197 -8.45 -24.95 -17.60
CA ASN A 197 -7.41 -25.28 -16.62
C ASN A 197 -7.48 -24.40 -15.36
N LYS A 198 -8.71 -24.16 -14.84
CA LYS A 198 -8.97 -23.27 -13.70
C LYS A 198 -8.57 -21.81 -13.88
N MET A 199 -8.27 -21.38 -15.10
CA MET A 199 -7.98 -19.99 -15.44
C MET A 199 -9.08 -19.41 -16.31
N LYS A 200 -9.22 -18.08 -16.33
CA LYS A 200 -10.16 -17.37 -17.20
C LYS A 200 -9.43 -16.81 -18.42
N ARG A 201 -9.94 -17.07 -19.62
CA ARG A 201 -9.41 -16.52 -20.88
C ARG A 201 -10.44 -15.60 -21.51
N TYR A 202 -10.06 -14.35 -21.76
CA TYR A 202 -10.95 -13.39 -22.40
C TYR A 202 -11.21 -13.79 -23.85
N ILE A 203 -12.48 -13.90 -24.24
CA ILE A 203 -12.92 -14.07 -25.62
C ILE A 203 -13.31 -12.70 -26.17
N ASN A 204 -12.48 -12.18 -27.08
CA ASN A 204 -12.63 -10.83 -27.60
C ASN A 204 -13.23 -10.76 -29.02
N THR A 205 -13.48 -11.91 -29.67
CA THR A 205 -14.08 -11.95 -31.00
C THR A 205 -15.33 -12.82 -31.04
N LEU A 206 -16.29 -12.42 -31.87
CA LEU A 206 -17.50 -13.22 -32.10
C LEU A 206 -17.16 -14.57 -32.73
N THR A 207 -16.22 -14.61 -33.68
CA THR A 207 -15.77 -15.85 -34.34
C THR A 207 -15.28 -16.89 -33.34
N GLU A 208 -14.50 -16.48 -32.35
CA GLU A 208 -14.05 -17.36 -31.29
C GLU A 208 -15.20 -17.76 -30.36
N PHE A 209 -16.04 -16.82 -29.95
CA PHE A 209 -17.24 -17.11 -29.13
C PHE A 209 -18.14 -18.17 -29.79
N LYS A 210 -18.28 -18.14 -31.13
CA LYS A 210 -19.07 -19.13 -31.88
C LYS A 210 -18.58 -20.57 -31.68
N LYS A 211 -17.29 -20.79 -31.39
CA LYS A 211 -16.71 -22.13 -31.14
C LYS A 211 -17.28 -22.78 -29.86
N TYR A 212 -17.74 -21.96 -28.91
CA TYR A 212 -18.21 -22.40 -27.59
C TYR A 212 -19.72 -22.25 -27.41
N ARG A 213 -20.49 -22.18 -28.50
CA ARG A 213 -21.96 -21.98 -28.45
C ARG A 213 -22.73 -23.05 -27.66
N LYS A 214 -22.16 -24.24 -27.51
CA LYS A 214 -22.76 -25.35 -26.75
C LYS A 214 -22.38 -25.31 -25.27
N ASN A 215 -21.47 -24.44 -24.87
CA ASN A 215 -20.96 -24.36 -23.51
C ASN A 215 -21.97 -23.63 -22.62
N LYS A 216 -22.04 -24.01 -21.34
CA LYS A 216 -22.90 -23.32 -20.37
C LYS A 216 -22.37 -21.90 -20.14
N VAL A 217 -23.27 -20.93 -20.14
CA VAL A 217 -22.97 -19.51 -19.92
C VAL A 217 -23.54 -19.07 -18.59
N TYR A 218 -22.72 -18.46 -17.74
CA TYR A 218 -23.13 -17.90 -16.47
C TYR A 218 -22.83 -16.41 -16.41
N ARG A 219 -23.77 -15.60 -15.93
CA ARG A 219 -23.51 -14.18 -15.60
C ARG A 219 -23.10 -14.06 -14.14
N VAL A 220 -21.90 -13.57 -13.89
CA VAL A 220 -21.29 -13.55 -12.55
C VAL A 220 -20.81 -12.16 -12.17
N ASN A 221 -20.70 -11.90 -10.86
CA ASN A 221 -20.03 -10.70 -10.35
C ASN A 221 -18.51 -10.84 -10.53
N ASP A 222 -17.79 -9.72 -10.58
CA ASP A 222 -16.34 -9.71 -10.81
C ASP A 222 -15.57 -10.36 -9.65
N THR A 223 -16.11 -10.35 -8.43
CA THR A 223 -15.56 -11.11 -7.29
C THR A 223 -15.43 -12.60 -7.59
N ILE A 224 -16.42 -13.20 -8.24
CA ILE A 224 -16.39 -14.62 -8.63
C ILE A 224 -15.45 -14.84 -9.81
N LEU A 225 -15.37 -13.87 -10.72
CA LEU A 225 -14.46 -13.91 -11.85
C LEU A 225 -12.99 -13.82 -11.39
N ASN A 226 -12.72 -13.07 -10.33
CA ASN A 226 -11.39 -12.89 -9.74
C ASN A 226 -10.88 -14.14 -9.04
N LEU A 227 -11.76 -15.12 -8.74
CA LEU A 227 -11.35 -16.44 -8.28
C LEU A 227 -10.57 -17.24 -9.35
N TYR A 228 -10.72 -16.87 -10.63
CA TYR A 228 -10.00 -17.49 -11.74
C TYR A 228 -8.85 -16.58 -12.17
N PRO A 229 -7.59 -17.04 -12.07
CA PRO A 229 -6.44 -16.32 -12.62
C PRO A 229 -6.62 -16.12 -14.13
N GLU A 230 -6.12 -15.00 -14.67
CA GLU A 230 -6.21 -14.77 -16.11
C GLU A 230 -5.26 -15.71 -16.87
N GLN A 231 -5.75 -16.37 -17.91
CA GLN A 231 -4.95 -17.25 -18.75
C GLN A 231 -4.12 -16.37 -19.70
N PHE A 232 -2.84 -16.18 -19.37
CA PHE A 232 -1.90 -15.43 -20.20
C PHE A 232 -1.25 -16.29 -21.31
N GLN A 233 -1.56 -17.58 -21.38
CA GLN A 233 -0.95 -18.52 -22.32
C GLN A 233 -1.08 -18.04 -23.79
N ASN A 234 0.02 -18.17 -24.54
CA ASN A 234 0.17 -17.86 -25.97
C ASN A 234 0.12 -16.37 -26.36
N ARG A 235 0.47 -15.46 -25.43
CA ARG A 235 0.75 -14.07 -25.80
C ARG A 235 2.16 -13.91 -26.35
N ASN A 236 2.37 -14.37 -27.57
CA ASN A 236 3.62 -14.09 -28.28
C ASN A 236 3.71 -12.61 -28.67
N GLY A 237 4.83 -11.99 -28.33
CA GLY A 237 5.11 -10.60 -28.63
C GLY A 237 4.38 -9.60 -27.74
N VAL A 238 3.99 -9.95 -26.52
CA VAL A 238 3.54 -8.94 -25.53
C VAL A 238 4.68 -8.58 -24.59
N LEU A 239 4.61 -7.36 -24.06
CA LEU A 239 5.52 -6.89 -23.02
C LEU A 239 4.84 -7.04 -21.66
N PHE A 240 5.52 -7.68 -20.73
CA PHE A 240 5.12 -7.74 -19.32
C PHE A 240 6.02 -6.81 -18.53
N ILE A 241 5.44 -5.97 -17.69
CA ILE A 241 6.16 -5.20 -16.68
C ILE A 241 5.85 -5.88 -15.35
N ASP A 242 6.89 -6.37 -14.71
CA ASP A 242 6.80 -6.86 -13.34
C ASP A 242 6.35 -5.72 -12.43
N GLU A 243 5.27 -5.93 -11.69
CA GLU A 243 4.72 -4.96 -10.76
C GLU A 243 5.67 -4.64 -9.61
N ASP A 244 6.50 -5.60 -9.19
CA ASP A 244 7.35 -5.49 -8.01
C ASP A 244 8.70 -4.86 -8.37
N THR A 245 9.36 -5.35 -9.43
CA THR A 245 10.70 -4.87 -9.82
C THR A 245 10.71 -3.78 -10.89
N ASN A 246 9.55 -3.49 -11.51
CA ASN A 246 9.43 -2.66 -12.72
C ASN A 246 10.27 -3.16 -13.92
N GLN A 247 10.76 -4.40 -13.89
CA GLN A 247 11.49 -4.99 -15.00
C GLN A 247 10.55 -5.31 -16.15
N THR A 248 11.02 -5.11 -17.39
CA THR A 248 10.22 -5.37 -18.59
C THR A 248 10.69 -6.66 -19.26
N TYR A 249 9.74 -7.51 -19.62
CA TYR A 249 9.97 -8.80 -20.25
C TYR A 249 9.21 -8.91 -21.56
N LEU A 250 9.85 -9.41 -22.62
CA LEU A 250 9.18 -9.84 -23.84
C LEU A 250 8.74 -11.29 -23.69
N ILE A 251 7.45 -11.54 -23.89
CA ILE A 251 6.91 -12.91 -23.88
C ILE A 251 6.94 -13.48 -25.30
N LYS A 252 7.66 -14.58 -25.50
CA LYS A 252 7.74 -15.26 -26.81
C LYS A 252 7.85 -16.76 -26.61
N ASN A 253 7.00 -17.54 -27.28
CA ASN A 253 7.03 -19.01 -27.26
C ASN A 253 7.05 -19.63 -25.86
N LYS A 254 6.27 -19.06 -24.92
CA LYS A 254 6.23 -19.44 -23.49
C LYS A 254 7.52 -19.19 -22.71
N THR A 255 8.47 -18.45 -23.27
CA THR A 255 9.59 -17.89 -22.51
C THR A 255 9.39 -16.40 -22.26
N LYS A 256 10.06 -15.89 -21.23
CA LYS A 256 10.22 -14.47 -20.93
C LYS A 256 11.67 -14.09 -21.20
N ASP A 257 11.84 -12.98 -21.90
CA ASP A 257 13.15 -12.40 -22.24
C ASP A 257 13.26 -11.03 -21.57
N TYR A 258 14.25 -10.84 -20.72
CA TYR A 258 14.43 -9.59 -20.00
C TYR A 258 14.93 -8.50 -20.95
N ILE A 259 14.25 -7.35 -20.98
CA ILE A 259 14.66 -6.18 -21.73
C ILE A 259 15.36 -5.21 -20.78
N ASP A 260 16.67 -5.11 -20.89
CA ASP A 260 17.52 -4.29 -20.02
C ASP A 260 17.68 -2.85 -20.53
N THR A 261 17.54 -2.63 -21.84
CA THR A 261 17.85 -1.35 -22.48
C THR A 261 16.64 -0.68 -23.11
N LEU A 262 16.64 0.66 -23.05
CA LEU A 262 15.63 1.48 -23.72
C LEU A 262 15.67 1.31 -25.25
N GLU A 263 16.84 1.06 -25.84
CA GLU A 263 16.99 0.83 -27.28
C GLU A 263 16.28 -0.45 -27.73
N GLU A 264 16.38 -1.51 -26.96
CA GLU A 264 15.64 -2.74 -27.23
C GLU A 264 14.14 -2.56 -27.04
N LEU A 265 13.72 -1.90 -25.95
CA LEU A 265 12.31 -1.61 -25.71
C LEU A 265 11.67 -0.81 -26.86
N LYS A 266 12.42 0.11 -27.49
CA LYS A 266 11.97 0.89 -28.65
C LYS A 266 11.59 0.01 -29.86
N LYS A 267 12.12 -1.21 -29.98
CA LYS A 267 11.76 -2.18 -31.04
C LYS A 267 10.31 -2.66 -30.91
N TYR A 268 9.73 -2.57 -29.72
CA TYR A 268 8.41 -3.12 -29.36
C TYR A 268 7.36 -2.06 -29.05
N LYS A 269 7.54 -0.80 -29.51
CA LYS A 269 6.62 0.33 -29.24
C LYS A 269 5.16 0.08 -29.61
N LYS A 270 4.87 -0.84 -30.53
CA LYS A 270 3.51 -1.18 -30.99
C LYS A 270 2.90 -2.35 -30.21
N ASN A 271 3.68 -3.00 -29.36
CA ASN A 271 3.27 -4.18 -28.63
C ASN A 271 2.41 -3.77 -27.43
N LYS A 272 1.49 -4.65 -27.04
CA LYS A 272 0.68 -4.42 -25.84
C LYS A 272 1.55 -4.63 -24.61
N ILE A 273 1.41 -3.73 -23.65
CA ILE A 273 2.09 -3.77 -22.36
C ILE A 273 1.08 -4.18 -21.30
N TYR A 274 1.45 -5.13 -20.45
CA TYR A 274 0.67 -5.56 -19.29
C TYR A 274 1.54 -5.44 -18.04
N ARG A 275 1.01 -4.81 -17.01
CA ARG A 275 1.56 -4.95 -15.65
C ARG A 275 1.07 -6.27 -15.07
N VAL A 276 1.97 -7.05 -14.52
CA VAL A 276 1.69 -8.39 -13.99
C VAL A 276 2.56 -8.65 -12.76
N ASN A 277 2.09 -9.49 -11.85
CA ASN A 277 2.85 -9.93 -10.69
C ASN A 277 3.74 -11.16 -10.99
N ASP A 278 4.62 -11.49 -10.05
CA ASP A 278 5.53 -12.65 -10.11
C ASP A 278 4.82 -13.97 -10.44
N ALA A 279 3.61 -14.19 -9.89
CA ALA A 279 2.86 -15.42 -10.12
C ALA A 279 2.50 -15.63 -11.60
N VAL A 280 2.29 -14.55 -12.36
CA VAL A 280 2.04 -14.60 -13.80
C VAL A 280 3.34 -14.75 -14.58
N LEU A 281 4.41 -14.05 -14.19
CA LEU A 281 5.73 -14.16 -14.81
C LEU A 281 6.32 -15.57 -14.67
N ASN A 282 6.07 -16.24 -13.55
CA ASN A 282 6.51 -17.61 -13.30
C ASN A 282 5.79 -18.67 -14.14
N LEU A 283 4.80 -18.28 -14.96
CA LEU A 283 4.22 -19.15 -15.99
C LEU A 283 5.10 -19.27 -17.24
N TYR A 284 6.19 -18.50 -17.33
CA TYR A 284 7.11 -18.43 -18.46
C TYR A 284 8.54 -18.75 -18.01
N SER A 285 9.22 -19.60 -18.76
CA SER A 285 10.64 -19.93 -18.52
C SER A 285 11.54 -18.81 -19.01
N ASP A 286 12.69 -18.61 -18.37
CA ASP A 286 13.70 -17.69 -18.89
C ASP A 286 14.30 -18.22 -20.19
N ILE A 287 14.69 -17.33 -21.11
CA ILE A 287 15.21 -17.71 -22.42
C ILE A 287 16.60 -18.38 -22.36
N ASN A 288 17.29 -18.29 -21.22
CA ASN A 288 18.68 -18.70 -21.04
C ASN A 288 18.92 -19.78 -19.96
N ASN A 289 17.87 -20.53 -19.57
CA ASN A 289 17.98 -21.73 -18.72
C ASN A 289 17.53 -22.98 -19.50
#